data_AF-A0A6N2SZ64-F1
#
_entry.id   AF-A0A6N2SZ64-F1
#
_cell.length_a   1.000
_cell.length_b   1.000
_cell.length_c   1.000
_cell.angle_alpha   90.00
_cell.angle_beta   90.00
_cell.angle_gamma   90.00
#
_symmetry.space_group_name_H-M   'P 1'
#
loop_
_entity.id
_entity.type
_entity.pdbx_description
1 polymer ?
#
loop_
_entity_poly.entity_id
_entity_poly.type
_entity_poly.pdbx_seq_one_letter_code
_entity_poly.pdbx_strand_id
1 'polypeptide(L)'
;MKKRQAYQLLLFVLLFSFVTEIWIGRLLSISRMERLHENTVMKMEFRDQQLGEKMINSFCDGLSRGMQAGIYLLESKFGYQPFPYTYTEKTFCERKKTWEQKKVWNTYLKINQAIWDDVKYFPVPESTTDEDATVVFENGWMKERNYGGKRGHEGCDLMAKKDVPGYYPIVSMTDGVVQSKGWLPKGGYRIGILAPSGGYFYYAHLDSYADIKEGDRVKAGDVIGFMGDTGYGEEGTKGKFPVHLHVGIYVYPNGQEMSVNPYWVMRYLEQHKLKCAYSD
;
A
#
# COMPACT_ATOMS: atom_id res chain seq x y z
N MET A 1 62.92 14.36 -21.83
CA MET A 1 62.48 13.27 -20.93
C MET A 1 61.35 13.70 -19.98
N LYS A 2 61.49 14.78 -19.19
CA LYS A 2 60.47 15.21 -18.20
C LYS A 2 59.04 15.43 -18.75
N LYS A 3 58.89 16.08 -19.92
CA LYS A 3 57.57 16.30 -20.56
C LYS A 3 56.87 14.99 -20.95
N ARG A 4 57.61 14.02 -21.51
CA ARG A 4 57.07 12.70 -21.90
C ARG A 4 56.60 11.90 -20.70
N GLN A 5 57.36 11.93 -19.61
CA GLN A 5 56.95 11.30 -18.34
C GLN A 5 55.70 11.97 -17.74
N ALA A 6 55.60 13.30 -17.81
CA ALA A 6 54.40 14.02 -17.38
C ALA A 6 53.15 13.64 -18.20
N TYR A 7 53.28 13.51 -19.54
CA TYR A 7 52.17 13.06 -20.38
C TYR A 7 51.75 11.61 -20.09
N GLN A 8 52.72 10.71 -19.84
CA GLN A 8 52.43 9.32 -19.48
C GLN A 8 51.73 9.21 -18.13
N LEU A 9 52.15 10.01 -17.13
CA LEU A 9 51.50 10.07 -15.83
C LEU A 9 50.08 10.63 -15.95
N LEU A 10 49.88 11.69 -16.72
CA LEU A 10 48.56 12.26 -16.97
C LEU A 10 47.63 11.24 -17.66
N LEU A 11 48.12 10.54 -18.68
CA LEU A 11 47.37 9.49 -19.36
C LEU A 11 46.97 8.35 -18.40
N PHE A 12 47.89 7.95 -17.52
CA PHE A 12 47.62 6.93 -16.51
C PHE A 12 46.55 7.38 -15.51
N VAL A 13 46.62 8.62 -15.02
CA VAL A 13 45.60 9.19 -14.12
C VAL A 13 44.24 9.25 -14.83
N LEU A 14 44.18 9.72 -16.07
CA LEU A 14 42.93 9.77 -16.85
C LEU A 14 42.34 8.38 -17.08
N LEU A 15 43.17 7.40 -17.43
CA LEU A 15 42.75 6.01 -17.62
C LEU A 15 42.26 5.39 -16.31
N PHE A 16 42.99 5.63 -15.20
CA PHE A 16 42.60 5.15 -13.89
C PHE A 16 41.25 5.76 -13.46
N SER A 17 41.08 7.08 -13.59
CA SER A 17 39.81 7.75 -13.30
C SER A 17 38.66 7.20 -14.14
N PHE A 18 38.87 6.98 -15.44
CA PHE A 18 37.88 6.39 -16.33
C PHE A 18 37.49 4.97 -15.91
N VAL A 19 38.47 4.13 -15.58
CA VAL A 19 38.23 2.77 -15.08
C VAL A 19 37.48 2.81 -13.75
N THR A 20 37.85 3.69 -12.82
CA THR A 20 37.16 3.80 -11.53
C THR A 20 35.71 4.23 -11.70
N GLU A 21 35.40 5.16 -12.61
CA GLU A 21 34.02 5.58 -12.89
C GLU A 21 33.17 4.43 -13.44
N ILE A 22 33.70 3.67 -14.41
CA ILE A 22 33.00 2.50 -14.95
C ILE A 22 32.75 1.45 -13.86
N TRP A 23 33.77 1.18 -13.03
CA TRP A 23 33.65 0.19 -11.95
C TRP A 23 32.68 0.63 -10.85
N ILE A 24 32.69 1.89 -10.45
CA ILE A 24 31.74 2.45 -9.49
C ILE A 24 30.33 2.36 -10.06
N GLY A 25 30.12 2.75 -11.32
CA GLY A 25 28.82 2.61 -11.99
C GLY A 25 28.33 1.16 -12.02
N ARG A 26 29.21 0.20 -12.31
CA ARG A 26 28.89 -1.23 -12.30
C ARG A 26 28.56 -1.74 -10.90
N LEU A 27 29.31 -1.35 -9.87
CA LEU A 27 29.06 -1.72 -8.48
C LEU A 27 27.72 -1.16 -7.98
N LEU A 28 27.43 0.10 -8.30
CA LEU A 28 26.15 0.74 -7.98
C LEU A 28 24.98 0.04 -8.70
N SER A 29 25.19 -0.36 -9.96
CA SER A 29 24.19 -1.14 -10.72
C SER A 29 23.95 -2.51 -10.09
N ILE A 30 25.01 -3.26 -9.74
CA ILE A 30 24.89 -4.55 -9.07
C ILE A 30 24.18 -4.38 -7.73
N SER A 31 24.62 -3.44 -6.88
CA SER A 31 24.00 -3.15 -5.59
C SER A 31 22.51 -2.80 -5.73
N ARG A 32 22.13 -2.07 -6.79
CA ARG A 32 20.72 -1.81 -7.11
C ARG A 32 19.99 -3.10 -7.45
N MET A 33 20.53 -3.92 -8.33
CA MET A 33 19.89 -5.18 -8.75
C MET A 33 19.75 -6.20 -7.60
N GLU A 34 20.54 -6.09 -6.53
CA GLU A 34 20.41 -6.89 -5.30
C GLU A 34 19.22 -6.49 -4.41
N ARG A 35 18.54 -5.37 -4.69
CA ARG A 35 17.32 -4.98 -3.96
C ARG A 35 16.16 -5.95 -4.21
N LEU A 36 16.17 -6.62 -5.36
CA LEU A 36 15.16 -7.59 -5.74
C LEU A 36 15.72 -9.02 -5.62
N HIS A 37 15.25 -9.75 -4.62
CA HIS A 37 15.57 -11.14 -4.31
C HIS A 37 14.33 -11.84 -3.71
N GLU A 38 14.43 -13.13 -3.41
CA GLU A 38 13.29 -13.98 -3.01
C GLU A 38 12.49 -13.42 -1.82
N ASN A 39 13.18 -12.96 -0.78
CA ASN A 39 12.55 -12.43 0.42
C ASN A 39 12.21 -10.93 0.36
N THR A 40 12.34 -10.27 -0.80
CA THR A 40 12.16 -8.81 -0.89
C THR A 40 10.79 -8.36 -0.40
N VAL A 41 9.72 -9.09 -0.72
CA VAL A 41 8.36 -8.74 -0.30
C VAL A 41 8.14 -8.94 1.20
N MET A 42 8.89 -9.82 1.85
CA MET A 42 8.78 -10.08 3.29
C MET A 42 9.45 -9.01 4.15
N LYS A 43 10.29 -8.16 3.53
CA LYS A 43 11.02 -7.10 4.22
C LYS A 43 10.08 -6.01 4.73
N MET A 44 10.39 -5.44 5.90
CA MET A 44 9.63 -4.33 6.46
C MET A 44 9.63 -3.11 5.54
N GLU A 45 10.75 -2.87 4.87
CA GLU A 45 10.91 -1.79 3.90
C GLU A 45 9.93 -1.92 2.72
N PHE A 46 9.66 -3.16 2.27
CA PHE A 46 8.61 -3.38 1.29
C PHE A 46 7.23 -3.21 1.91
N ARG A 47 6.98 -3.82 3.08
CA ARG A 47 5.67 -3.77 3.74
C ARG A 47 5.24 -2.35 4.10
N ASP A 48 6.15 -1.41 4.30
CA ASP A 48 5.83 0.02 4.56
C ASP A 48 5.31 0.78 3.32
N GLN A 49 5.54 0.26 2.10
CA GLN A 49 4.99 0.79 0.84
C GLN A 49 5.27 2.29 0.60
N GLN A 50 6.44 2.80 1.02
CA GLN A 50 6.78 4.23 0.99
C GLN A 50 6.89 4.83 -0.42
N LEU A 51 5.76 5.22 -1.03
CA LEU A 51 5.67 5.76 -2.41
C LEU A 51 5.80 7.29 -2.48
N GLY A 52 5.38 8.03 -1.46
CA GLY A 52 5.42 9.50 -1.48
C GLY A 52 4.34 10.14 -2.37
N GLU A 53 3.93 11.37 -2.02
CA GLU A 53 2.87 12.13 -2.72
C GLU A 53 3.12 12.26 -4.23
N LYS A 54 4.38 12.54 -4.61
CA LYS A 54 4.73 12.74 -6.01
C LYS A 54 4.48 11.48 -6.83
N MET A 55 4.76 10.30 -6.28
CA MET A 55 4.56 9.05 -6.98
C MET A 55 3.07 8.73 -7.15
N ILE A 56 2.30 8.77 -6.05
CA ILE A 56 0.88 8.41 -6.09
C ILE A 56 0.06 9.35 -6.97
N ASN A 57 0.42 10.64 -7.03
CA ASN A 57 -0.21 11.62 -7.91
C ASN A 57 0.30 11.59 -9.36
N SER A 58 1.32 10.77 -9.66
CA SER A 58 1.90 10.66 -11.01
C SER A 58 1.78 9.25 -11.60
N PHE A 59 0.87 8.41 -11.08
CA PHE A 59 0.56 7.15 -11.74
C PHE A 59 0.07 7.44 -13.17
N CYS A 60 0.65 6.74 -14.14
CA CYS A 60 0.22 6.78 -15.53
C CYS A 60 -0.96 5.83 -15.73
N ASP A 61 -2.09 6.32 -16.22
CA ASP A 61 -3.34 5.56 -16.38
C ASP A 61 -3.18 4.35 -17.32
N GLY A 62 -2.31 4.44 -18.33
CA GLY A 62 -2.08 3.37 -19.31
C GLY A 62 -1.29 2.16 -18.79
N LEU A 63 -0.84 2.18 -17.53
CA LEU A 63 0.04 1.18 -16.95
C LEU A 63 -0.51 0.65 -15.61
N SER A 64 -0.21 -0.62 -15.29
CA SER A 64 -0.47 -1.20 -13.97
C SER A 64 0.11 -0.31 -12.86
N ARG A 65 -0.71 0.04 -11.85
CA ARG A 65 -0.29 0.82 -10.69
C ARG A 65 0.68 0.02 -9.84
N GLY A 66 0.44 -1.27 -9.66
CA GLY A 66 1.34 -2.20 -8.96
C GLY A 66 2.70 -2.29 -9.63
N MET A 67 2.77 -2.33 -10.96
CA MET A 67 4.05 -2.28 -11.67
C MET A 67 4.80 -0.98 -11.41
N GLN A 68 4.12 0.16 -11.52
CA GLN A 68 4.72 1.47 -11.29
C GLN A 68 5.20 1.63 -9.85
N ALA A 69 4.37 1.23 -8.87
CA ALA A 69 4.69 1.24 -7.46
C ALA A 69 5.88 0.33 -7.13
N GLY A 70 5.90 -0.89 -7.66
CA GLY A 70 7.00 -1.81 -7.45
C GLY A 70 8.32 -1.31 -8.03
N ILE A 71 8.31 -0.76 -9.25
CA ILE A 71 9.50 -0.13 -9.84
C ILE A 71 9.95 1.06 -9.00
N TYR A 72 9.01 1.92 -8.58
CA TYR A 72 9.34 3.05 -7.72
C TYR A 72 10.07 2.58 -6.47
N LEU A 73 9.51 1.60 -5.74
CA LEU A 73 10.11 1.06 -4.53
C LEU A 73 11.51 0.48 -4.80
N LEU A 74 11.71 -0.27 -5.89
CA LEU A 74 13.05 -0.80 -6.18
C LEU A 74 14.06 0.29 -6.53
N GLU A 75 13.67 1.31 -7.30
CA GLU A 75 14.56 2.39 -7.74
C GLU A 75 14.85 3.40 -6.62
N SER A 76 13.87 3.66 -5.74
CA SER A 76 13.95 4.56 -4.58
C SER A 76 14.53 3.91 -3.32
N LYS A 77 15.00 2.65 -3.41
CA LYS A 77 15.42 1.86 -2.24
C LYS A 77 14.31 1.86 -1.18
N PHE A 78 13.10 1.51 -1.58
CA PHE A 78 11.89 1.43 -0.76
C PHE A 78 11.55 2.74 -0.05
N GLY A 79 11.71 3.87 -0.75
CA GLY A 79 11.43 5.21 -0.22
C GLY A 79 12.58 5.86 0.56
N TYR A 80 13.65 5.13 0.88
CA TYR A 80 14.82 5.68 1.59
C TYR A 80 15.73 6.56 0.72
N GLN A 81 15.55 6.55 -0.60
CA GLN A 81 16.27 7.39 -1.55
C GLN A 81 15.29 8.08 -2.50
N PRO A 82 15.62 9.28 -3.01
CA PRO A 82 14.81 9.90 -4.05
C PRO A 82 14.70 9.01 -5.28
N PHE A 83 13.52 8.96 -5.90
CA PHE A 83 13.36 8.35 -7.21
C PHE A 83 14.17 9.16 -8.24
N PRO A 84 15.17 8.55 -8.91
CA PRO A 84 16.14 9.32 -9.70
C PRO A 84 15.68 9.64 -11.12
N TYR A 85 14.41 9.36 -11.45
CA TYR A 85 13.85 9.51 -12.79
C TYR A 85 12.58 10.37 -12.79
N THR A 86 12.12 10.73 -13.98
CA THR A 86 10.81 11.37 -14.18
C THR A 86 9.68 10.32 -14.15
N TYR A 87 8.52 10.72 -13.66
CA TYR A 87 7.32 9.88 -13.56
C TYR A 87 6.59 9.85 -14.91
N THR A 88 7.07 9.03 -15.85
CA THR A 88 6.48 8.91 -17.19
C THR A 88 6.34 7.46 -17.62
N GLU A 89 5.40 7.18 -18.51
CA GLU A 89 5.22 5.83 -19.07
C GLU A 89 6.51 5.27 -19.67
N LYS A 90 7.26 6.12 -20.39
CA LYS A 90 8.55 5.76 -20.98
C LYS A 90 9.53 5.30 -19.91
N THR A 91 9.68 6.08 -18.82
CA THR A 91 10.56 5.73 -17.69
C THR A 91 10.19 4.36 -17.13
N PHE A 92 8.90 4.15 -16.79
CA PHE A 92 8.47 2.91 -16.17
C PHE A 92 8.63 1.70 -17.11
N CYS A 93 8.35 1.86 -18.41
CA CYS A 93 8.61 0.83 -19.41
C CYS A 93 10.11 0.47 -19.52
N GLU A 94 11.00 1.46 -19.52
CA GLU A 94 12.45 1.23 -19.55
C GLU A 94 12.96 0.56 -18.27
N ARG A 95 12.45 0.98 -17.10
CA ARG A 95 12.83 0.36 -15.83
C ARG A 95 12.31 -1.06 -15.71
N LYS A 96 11.07 -1.32 -16.16
CA LYS A 96 10.51 -2.68 -16.25
C LYS A 96 11.45 -3.63 -16.99
N LYS A 97 11.96 -3.22 -18.16
CA LYS A 97 12.91 -4.01 -18.97
C LYS A 97 14.19 -4.40 -18.23
N THR A 98 14.59 -3.61 -17.23
CA THR A 98 15.74 -3.94 -16.38
C THR A 98 15.37 -4.92 -15.28
N TRP A 99 14.27 -4.68 -14.57
CA TRP A 99 13.88 -5.50 -13.44
C TRP A 99 13.33 -6.87 -13.84
N GLU A 100 12.69 -6.97 -15.01
CA GLU A 100 12.13 -8.23 -15.52
C GLU A 100 13.18 -9.29 -15.85
N GLN A 101 14.46 -8.91 -15.88
CA GLN A 101 15.58 -9.84 -16.01
C GLN A 101 15.80 -10.69 -14.74
N LYS A 102 15.32 -10.23 -13.58
CA LYS A 102 15.43 -10.97 -12.32
C LYS A 102 14.38 -12.07 -12.28
N LYS A 103 14.79 -13.31 -11.99
CA LYS A 103 13.88 -14.48 -11.90
C LYS A 103 12.67 -14.27 -10.98
N VAL A 104 12.85 -13.52 -9.89
CA VAL A 104 11.81 -13.21 -8.90
C VAL A 104 10.92 -12.02 -9.27
N TRP A 105 11.12 -11.40 -10.44
CA TRP A 105 10.34 -10.23 -10.86
C TRP A 105 8.84 -10.52 -10.93
N ASN A 106 8.43 -11.64 -11.52
CA ASN A 106 7.01 -11.92 -11.71
C ASN A 106 6.28 -12.15 -10.38
N THR A 107 6.93 -12.79 -9.39
CA THR A 107 6.34 -12.96 -8.06
C THR A 107 6.28 -11.62 -7.33
N TYR A 108 7.33 -10.81 -7.40
CA TYR A 108 7.33 -9.45 -6.87
C TYR A 108 6.24 -8.56 -7.48
N LEU A 109 6.11 -8.58 -8.81
CA LEU A 109 5.12 -7.80 -9.55
C LEU A 109 3.71 -8.19 -9.11
N LYS A 110 3.37 -9.49 -9.09
CA LYS A 110 2.05 -9.97 -8.64
C LYS A 110 1.67 -9.45 -7.26
N ILE A 111 2.60 -9.43 -6.32
CA ILE A 111 2.34 -8.89 -4.97
C ILE A 111 2.03 -7.39 -5.02
N ASN A 112 2.75 -6.60 -5.82
CA ASN A 112 2.43 -5.17 -5.96
C ASN A 112 1.08 -4.96 -6.67
N GLN A 113 0.75 -5.77 -7.67
CA GLN A 113 -0.55 -5.71 -8.35
C GLN A 113 -1.71 -6.04 -7.40
N ALA A 114 -1.54 -7.05 -6.54
CA ALA A 114 -2.50 -7.39 -5.50
C ALA A 114 -2.81 -6.21 -4.55
N ILE A 115 -1.83 -5.33 -4.30
CA ILE A 115 -1.99 -4.15 -3.42
C ILE A 115 -2.65 -2.98 -4.17
N TRP A 116 -2.26 -2.75 -5.43
CA TRP A 116 -2.49 -1.47 -6.11
C TRP A 116 -3.41 -1.51 -7.33
N ASP A 117 -3.55 -2.63 -8.03
CA ASP A 117 -4.23 -2.63 -9.32
C ASP A 117 -5.76 -2.56 -9.16
N ASP A 118 -6.32 -3.15 -8.11
CA ASP A 118 -7.78 -3.29 -7.97
C ASP A 118 -8.48 -2.13 -7.22
N VAL A 119 -7.73 -1.24 -6.57
CA VAL A 119 -8.30 -0.16 -5.72
C VAL A 119 -8.96 0.92 -6.57
N LYS A 120 -10.23 1.24 -6.30
CA LYS A 120 -11.00 2.22 -7.09
C LYS A 120 -11.54 3.37 -6.26
N TYR A 121 -12.04 3.09 -5.06
CA TYR A 121 -12.68 4.11 -4.22
C TYR A 121 -12.12 4.12 -2.81
N PHE A 122 -12.07 5.32 -2.23
CA PHE A 122 -11.86 5.47 -0.79
C PHE A 122 -13.00 4.77 -0.03
N PRO A 123 -12.71 4.09 1.09
CA PRO A 123 -13.70 3.23 1.76
C PRO A 123 -14.79 3.99 2.51
N VAL A 124 -14.66 5.31 2.70
CA VAL A 124 -15.66 6.17 3.35
C VAL A 124 -16.11 7.24 2.36
N PRO A 125 -17.32 7.14 1.80
CA PRO A 125 -17.84 8.14 0.86
C PRO A 125 -17.95 9.53 1.50
N GLU A 126 -17.88 10.57 0.68
CA GLU A 126 -18.20 11.95 1.08
C GLU A 126 -19.73 12.09 1.27
N SER A 127 -20.13 12.67 2.40
CA SER A 127 -21.54 12.95 2.66
C SER A 127 -22.02 14.13 1.84
N THR A 128 -23.18 14.01 1.21
CA THR A 128 -23.86 15.13 0.54
C THR A 128 -24.85 15.87 1.45
N THR A 129 -25.02 15.41 2.69
CA THR A 129 -26.02 15.92 3.64
C THR A 129 -25.41 16.47 4.93
N ASP A 130 -24.17 16.11 5.25
CA ASP A 130 -23.43 16.55 6.44
C ASP A 130 -21.96 16.78 6.06
N GLU A 131 -21.57 18.04 5.82
CA GLU A 131 -20.19 18.40 5.44
C GLU A 131 -19.17 18.13 6.57
N ASP A 132 -19.63 18.01 7.82
CA ASP A 132 -18.78 17.68 8.96
C ASP A 132 -18.53 16.17 9.12
N ALA A 133 -19.28 15.33 8.38
CA ALA A 133 -19.10 13.88 8.31
C ALA A 133 -17.83 13.50 7.53
N THR A 134 -16.68 13.82 8.12
CA THR A 134 -15.35 13.56 7.56
C THR A 134 -14.58 12.56 8.41
N VAL A 135 -13.49 12.04 7.84
CA VAL A 135 -12.54 11.17 8.54
C VAL A 135 -11.13 11.73 8.44
N VAL A 136 -10.31 11.45 9.45
CA VAL A 136 -8.89 11.78 9.48
C VAL A 136 -8.06 10.52 9.70
N PHE A 137 -6.88 10.48 9.09
CA PHE A 137 -5.97 9.34 9.23
C PHE A 137 -4.52 9.78 9.10
N GLU A 138 -3.63 9.00 9.68
CA GLU A 138 -2.19 9.23 9.66
C GLU A 138 -1.45 7.92 9.37
N ASN A 139 -0.15 8.02 9.07
CA ASN A 139 0.68 6.82 8.93
C ASN A 139 0.96 6.24 10.32
N GLY A 140 0.10 5.32 10.75
CA GLY A 140 0.21 4.59 12.02
C GLY A 140 1.03 3.31 11.94
N TRP A 141 1.63 2.99 10.79
CA TRP A 141 2.29 1.71 10.54
C TRP A 141 3.34 1.39 11.61
N MET A 142 3.22 0.20 12.21
CA MET A 142 4.09 -0.31 13.27
C MET A 142 4.15 0.54 14.56
N LYS A 143 3.33 1.59 14.73
CA LYS A 143 3.15 2.25 16.03
C LYS A 143 2.62 1.22 17.06
N GLU A 144 3.03 1.35 18.31
CA GLU A 144 2.68 0.39 19.36
C GLU A 144 1.16 0.37 19.63
N ARG A 145 0.57 -0.83 19.71
CA ARG A 145 -0.81 -1.05 20.18
C ARG A 145 -0.79 -1.63 21.58
N ASN A 146 -1.67 -1.12 22.45
CA ASN A 146 -1.67 -1.47 23.88
C ASN A 146 -2.62 -2.63 24.23
N TYR A 147 -3.61 -2.95 23.37
CA TYR A 147 -4.56 -4.04 23.62
C TYR A 147 -4.09 -5.37 23.01
N GLY A 148 -4.02 -6.42 23.85
CA GLY A 148 -3.65 -7.78 23.45
C GLY A 148 -2.15 -8.01 23.22
N GLY A 149 -1.31 -7.31 23.99
CA GLY A 149 0.16 -7.42 23.99
C GLY A 149 0.87 -6.36 23.12
N LYS A 150 2.20 -6.25 23.27
CA LYS A 150 3.03 -5.36 22.45
C LYS A 150 3.06 -5.85 21.00
N ARG A 151 2.41 -5.10 20.10
CA ARG A 151 2.42 -5.37 18.66
C ARG A 151 2.44 -4.05 17.89
N GLY A 152 2.97 -4.10 16.67
CA GLY A 152 2.81 -3.00 15.73
C GLY A 152 1.37 -2.89 15.23
N HIS A 153 0.95 -1.67 14.92
CA HIS A 153 -0.27 -1.42 14.18
C HIS A 153 -0.06 -1.78 12.70
N GLU A 154 -0.57 -2.93 12.29
CA GLU A 154 -0.51 -3.43 10.92
C GLU A 154 -1.77 -3.06 10.12
N GLY A 155 -1.98 -1.76 9.89
CA GLY A 155 -3.12 -1.24 9.14
C GLY A 155 -3.15 0.29 9.14
N CYS A 156 -4.30 0.86 8.78
CA CYS A 156 -4.56 2.30 8.83
C CYS A 156 -5.94 2.54 9.46
N ASP A 157 -5.99 3.41 10.46
CA ASP A 157 -7.24 3.76 11.13
C ASP A 157 -7.78 5.08 10.54
N LEU A 158 -8.99 5.04 10.00
CA LEU A 158 -9.74 6.21 9.55
C LEU A 158 -10.67 6.66 10.69
N MET A 159 -10.25 7.67 11.44
CA MET A 159 -10.96 8.16 12.62
C MET A 159 -12.13 9.04 12.20
N ALA A 160 -13.32 8.75 12.70
CA ALA A 160 -14.50 9.58 12.45
C ALA A 160 -14.38 10.93 13.16
N LYS A 161 -14.72 12.02 12.47
CA LYS A 161 -14.85 13.35 13.11
C LYS A 161 -16.11 13.41 13.99
N LYS A 162 -17.21 12.82 13.52
CA LYS A 162 -18.46 12.66 14.27
C LYS A 162 -18.43 11.29 14.96
N ASP A 163 -18.25 11.26 16.26
CA ASP A 163 -18.06 10.01 17.03
C ASP A 163 -19.40 9.30 17.28
N VAL A 164 -20.04 8.81 16.21
CA VAL A 164 -21.36 8.15 16.24
C VAL A 164 -21.28 6.83 15.45
N PRO A 165 -21.37 5.66 16.13
CA PRO A 165 -21.42 4.36 15.45
C PRO A 165 -22.63 4.26 14.53
N GLY A 166 -22.49 3.55 13.41
CA GLY A 166 -23.56 3.36 12.44
C GLY A 166 -23.77 4.51 11.47
N TYR A 167 -23.10 5.65 11.67
CA TYR A 167 -23.34 6.86 10.89
C TYR A 167 -22.63 6.86 9.52
N TYR A 168 -21.37 6.40 9.46
CA TYR A 168 -20.59 6.43 8.23
C TYR A 168 -20.76 5.13 7.44
N PRO A 169 -21.31 5.13 6.21
CA PRO A 169 -21.30 3.97 5.35
C PRO A 169 -19.86 3.63 4.96
N ILE A 170 -19.56 2.33 4.95
CA ILE A 170 -18.31 1.78 4.48
C ILE A 170 -18.57 1.09 3.17
N VAL A 171 -17.77 1.42 2.16
CA VAL A 171 -17.85 0.83 0.82
C VAL A 171 -16.62 -0.03 0.52
N SER A 172 -16.82 -1.05 -0.32
CA SER A 172 -15.69 -1.83 -0.83
C SER A 172 -14.77 -0.95 -1.67
N MET A 173 -13.46 -1.01 -1.41
CA MET A 173 -12.46 -0.27 -2.19
C MET A 173 -12.22 -0.92 -3.56
N THR A 174 -12.55 -2.20 -3.67
CA THR A 174 -12.24 -3.07 -4.82
C THR A 174 -13.48 -3.84 -5.26
N ASP A 175 -13.50 -4.28 -6.52
CA ASP A 175 -14.34 -5.42 -6.88
C ASP A 175 -13.78 -6.66 -6.15
N GLY A 176 -14.62 -7.66 -5.88
CA GLY A 176 -14.11 -8.88 -5.27
C GLY A 176 -15.19 -9.86 -4.81
N VAL A 177 -14.77 -10.75 -3.92
CA VAL A 177 -15.63 -11.71 -3.25
C VAL A 177 -15.49 -11.52 -1.74
N VAL A 178 -16.61 -11.54 -1.01
CA VAL A 178 -16.59 -11.57 0.45
C VAL A 178 -15.99 -12.89 0.92
N GLN A 179 -14.73 -12.84 1.35
CA GLN A 179 -13.99 -14.03 1.77
C GLN A 179 -14.14 -14.33 3.26
N SER A 180 -14.37 -13.30 4.09
CA SER A 180 -14.71 -13.52 5.50
C SER A 180 -15.68 -12.46 6.04
N LYS A 181 -16.54 -12.84 6.98
CA LYS A 181 -17.49 -11.96 7.69
C LYS A 181 -17.68 -12.46 9.12
N GLY A 182 -17.93 -11.56 10.08
CA GLY A 182 -18.18 -11.90 11.50
C GLY A 182 -17.16 -11.31 12.49
N TRP A 183 -17.12 -11.87 13.71
CA TRP A 183 -16.37 -11.33 14.83
C TRP A 183 -14.91 -11.77 14.94
N LEU A 184 -14.02 -10.84 15.32
CA LEU A 184 -12.72 -11.14 15.92
C LEU A 184 -12.52 -10.31 17.19
N PRO A 185 -12.00 -10.87 18.31
CA PRO A 185 -11.83 -10.10 19.56
C PRO A 185 -11.03 -8.80 19.39
N LYS A 186 -10.04 -8.77 18.49
CA LYS A 186 -9.24 -7.58 18.21
C LYS A 186 -9.82 -6.68 17.11
N GLY A 187 -10.67 -7.22 16.24
CA GLY A 187 -11.19 -6.54 15.04
C GLY A 187 -12.66 -6.18 15.11
N GLY A 188 -13.37 -6.58 16.16
CA GLY A 188 -14.82 -6.43 16.25
C GLY A 188 -15.54 -7.16 15.12
N TYR A 189 -16.65 -6.58 14.66
CA TYR A 189 -17.28 -6.98 13.42
C TYR A 189 -16.39 -6.57 12.26
N ARG A 190 -15.91 -7.56 11.52
CA ARG A 190 -15.05 -7.37 10.37
C ARG A 190 -15.61 -8.02 9.11
N ILE A 191 -15.15 -7.53 7.98
CA ILE A 191 -15.35 -8.13 6.67
C ILE A 191 -14.06 -8.09 5.86
N GLY A 192 -13.81 -9.14 5.10
CA GLY A 192 -12.67 -9.28 4.20
C GLY A 192 -13.10 -9.48 2.76
N ILE A 193 -12.60 -8.66 1.86
CA ILE A 193 -12.84 -8.75 0.41
C ILE A 193 -11.58 -9.25 -0.28
N LEU A 194 -11.67 -10.39 -0.97
CA LEU A 194 -10.60 -10.86 -1.85
C LEU A 194 -10.77 -10.26 -3.24
N ALA A 195 -9.83 -9.42 -3.64
CA ALA A 195 -9.83 -8.73 -4.92
C ALA A 195 -9.25 -9.62 -6.06
N PRO A 196 -9.59 -9.36 -7.33
CA PRO A 196 -9.17 -10.16 -8.49
C PRO A 196 -7.66 -10.39 -8.62
N SER A 197 -6.84 -9.40 -8.27
CA SER A 197 -5.38 -9.46 -8.32
C SER A 197 -4.75 -10.17 -7.11
N GLY A 198 -5.58 -10.64 -6.16
CA GLY A 198 -5.17 -11.48 -5.02
C GLY A 198 -4.89 -10.72 -3.72
N GLY A 199 -5.19 -9.42 -3.66
CA GLY A 199 -5.15 -8.65 -2.42
C GLY A 199 -6.38 -8.92 -1.57
N TYR A 200 -6.17 -9.10 -0.27
CA TYR A 200 -7.25 -9.22 0.71
C TYR A 200 -7.38 -7.90 1.48
N PHE A 201 -8.53 -7.25 1.29
CA PHE A 201 -8.86 -5.95 1.87
C PHE A 201 -9.77 -6.16 3.07
N TYR A 202 -9.27 -5.76 4.23
CA TYR A 202 -9.87 -6.01 5.54
C TYR A 202 -10.45 -4.73 6.10
N TYR A 203 -11.69 -4.82 6.58
CA TYR A 203 -12.46 -3.72 7.15
C TYR A 203 -12.95 -4.17 8.52
N ALA A 204 -12.56 -3.46 9.57
CA ALA A 204 -12.84 -3.83 10.97
C ALA A 204 -13.52 -2.72 11.75
N HIS A 205 -13.98 -3.09 12.95
CA HIS A 205 -14.69 -2.23 13.89
C HIS A 205 -16.04 -1.74 13.36
N LEU A 206 -16.67 -2.50 12.48
CA LEU A 206 -17.98 -2.13 11.94
C LEU A 206 -19.03 -2.11 13.05
N ASP A 207 -19.98 -1.18 13.00
CA ASP A 207 -21.16 -1.17 13.87
C ASP A 207 -22.14 -2.27 13.44
N SER A 208 -22.34 -2.37 12.13
CA SER A 208 -23.28 -3.27 11.45
C SER A 208 -22.80 -3.60 10.03
N TYR A 209 -23.33 -4.69 9.48
CA TYR A 209 -23.08 -5.12 8.11
C TYR A 209 -24.20 -4.66 7.18
N ALA A 210 -23.88 -4.46 5.90
CA ALA A 210 -24.89 -4.47 4.86
C ALA A 210 -25.49 -5.89 4.70
N ASP A 211 -26.55 -6.01 3.89
CA ASP A 211 -27.14 -7.31 3.53
C ASP A 211 -26.24 -8.09 2.56
N ILE A 212 -25.13 -8.58 3.09
CA ILE A 212 -24.08 -9.32 2.36
C ILE A 212 -23.63 -10.53 3.17
N LYS A 213 -23.19 -11.60 2.51
CA LYS A 213 -22.67 -12.82 3.17
C LYS A 213 -21.39 -13.30 2.52
N GLU A 214 -20.69 -14.20 3.20
CA GLU A 214 -19.50 -14.87 2.64
C GLU A 214 -19.86 -15.58 1.32
N GLY A 215 -18.97 -15.45 0.34
CA GLY A 215 -19.16 -15.95 -1.02
C GLY A 215 -19.85 -14.99 -1.98
N ASP A 216 -20.48 -13.90 -1.50
CA ASP A 216 -21.08 -12.90 -2.36
C ASP A 216 -20.03 -12.13 -3.16
N ARG A 217 -20.39 -11.74 -4.38
CA ARG A 217 -19.57 -10.85 -5.21
C ARG A 217 -19.95 -9.40 -4.89
N VAL A 218 -18.95 -8.55 -4.72
CA VAL A 218 -19.12 -7.11 -4.55
C VAL A 218 -18.42 -6.35 -5.66
N LYS A 219 -18.95 -5.19 -6.00
CA LYS A 219 -18.29 -4.17 -6.82
C LYS A 219 -17.65 -3.13 -5.94
N ALA A 220 -16.56 -2.53 -6.43
CA ALA A 220 -16.01 -1.37 -5.75
C ALA A 220 -17.08 -0.29 -5.64
N GLY A 221 -17.28 0.26 -4.44
CA GLY A 221 -18.32 1.22 -4.15
C GLY A 221 -19.59 0.65 -3.54
N ASP A 222 -19.79 -0.68 -3.58
CA ASP A 222 -20.92 -1.30 -2.87
C ASP A 222 -20.76 -1.09 -1.36
N VAL A 223 -21.86 -0.72 -0.69
CA VAL A 223 -21.89 -0.59 0.77
C VAL A 223 -21.75 -1.97 1.39
N ILE A 224 -20.77 -2.12 2.27
CA ILE A 224 -20.45 -3.39 2.96
C ILE A 224 -20.79 -3.37 4.45
N GLY A 225 -21.05 -2.19 5.01
CA GLY A 225 -21.44 -2.01 6.40
C GLY A 225 -21.35 -0.55 6.82
N PHE A 226 -21.37 -0.33 8.12
CA PHE A 226 -21.29 1.00 8.72
C PHE A 226 -20.17 1.04 9.77
N MET A 227 -19.46 2.16 9.82
CA MET A 227 -18.36 2.37 10.76
C MET A 227 -18.85 2.31 12.19
N GLY A 228 -18.04 1.77 13.09
CA GLY A 228 -18.39 1.68 14.51
C GLY A 228 -17.17 1.68 15.41
N ASP A 229 -17.38 1.12 16.58
CA ASP A 229 -16.44 1.05 17.69
C ASP A 229 -16.40 -0.38 18.30
N THR A 230 -16.72 -1.39 17.49
CA THR A 230 -16.84 -2.77 17.96
C THR A 230 -15.48 -3.43 18.10
N GLY A 231 -15.25 -4.16 19.20
CA GLY A 231 -14.06 -4.96 19.43
C GLY A 231 -13.54 -4.89 20.86
N TYR A 232 -12.34 -5.46 21.07
CA TYR A 232 -11.62 -5.53 22.34
C TYR A 232 -12.39 -6.26 23.45
N GLY A 233 -13.03 -7.38 23.08
CA GLY A 233 -13.76 -8.23 24.01
C GLY A 233 -14.47 -9.40 23.34
N GLU A 234 -15.47 -9.93 24.03
CA GLU A 234 -16.40 -10.94 23.52
C GLU A 234 -17.27 -10.37 22.39
N GLU A 235 -17.90 -11.26 21.62
CA GLU A 235 -18.72 -10.87 20.47
C GLU A 235 -19.79 -9.83 20.82
N GLY A 236 -19.84 -8.76 20.03
CA GLY A 236 -20.77 -7.64 20.25
C GLY A 236 -20.25 -6.55 21.20
N THR A 237 -19.03 -6.65 21.74
CA THR A 237 -18.44 -5.57 22.55
C THR A 237 -18.35 -4.25 21.75
N LYS A 238 -18.86 -3.15 22.30
CA LYS A 238 -18.82 -1.78 21.75
C LYS A 238 -18.25 -0.77 22.75
N GLY A 239 -17.90 0.44 22.31
CA GLY A 239 -17.55 1.57 23.18
C GLY A 239 -16.21 1.47 23.91
N LYS A 240 -15.27 0.63 23.43
CA LYS A 240 -13.93 0.50 24.06
C LYS A 240 -12.90 1.48 23.50
N PHE A 241 -13.22 2.15 22.40
CA PHE A 241 -12.38 3.11 21.69
C PHE A 241 -13.26 4.00 20.80
N PRO A 242 -12.76 5.14 20.29
CA PRO A 242 -13.53 6.02 19.39
C PRO A 242 -13.94 5.33 18.10
N VAL A 243 -15.01 5.83 17.47
CA VAL A 243 -15.51 5.33 16.18
C VAL A 243 -14.45 5.53 15.09
N HIS A 244 -14.07 4.43 14.44
CA HIS A 244 -13.13 4.45 13.34
C HIS A 244 -13.28 3.21 12.47
N LEU A 245 -12.85 3.32 11.21
CA LEU A 245 -12.64 2.16 10.35
C LEU A 245 -11.18 1.76 10.43
N HIS A 246 -10.90 0.53 10.86
CA HIS A 246 -9.58 -0.07 10.66
C HIS A 246 -9.53 -0.75 9.30
N VAL A 247 -8.60 -0.30 8.46
CA VAL A 247 -8.31 -0.87 7.14
C VAL A 247 -7.02 -1.66 7.20
N GLY A 248 -7.06 -2.91 6.73
CA GLY A 248 -5.88 -3.73 6.49
C GLY A 248 -5.78 -4.14 5.02
N ILE A 249 -4.56 -4.29 4.52
CA ILE A 249 -4.29 -4.89 3.21
C ILE A 249 -3.33 -6.05 3.44
N TYR A 250 -3.74 -7.23 2.99
CA TYR A 250 -2.99 -8.46 3.14
C TYR A 250 -2.72 -9.08 1.78
N VAL A 251 -1.53 -9.63 1.64
CA VAL A 251 -1.08 -10.37 0.46
C VAL A 251 -0.52 -11.71 0.89
N TYR A 252 -0.41 -12.65 -0.03
CA TYR A 252 -0.05 -14.04 0.27
C TYR A 252 1.22 -14.50 -0.45
N PRO A 253 2.40 -13.86 -0.25
CA PRO A 253 3.63 -14.35 -0.82
C PRO A 253 3.92 -15.77 -0.31
N ASN A 254 4.10 -16.70 -1.25
CA ASN A 254 4.30 -18.14 -0.95
C ASN A 254 3.17 -18.76 -0.09
N GLY A 255 1.95 -18.21 -0.19
CA GLY A 255 0.78 -18.70 0.57
C GLY A 255 0.74 -18.25 2.03
N GLN A 256 1.68 -17.42 2.49
CA GLN A 256 1.68 -16.89 3.86
C GLN A 256 1.06 -15.51 3.89
N GLU A 257 0.09 -15.31 4.78
CA GLU A 257 -0.51 -13.99 4.99
C GLU A 257 0.54 -12.98 5.45
N MET A 258 0.55 -11.82 4.80
CA MET A 258 1.44 -10.72 5.13
C MET A 258 0.70 -9.40 4.98
N SER A 259 0.67 -8.63 6.07
CA SER A 259 0.14 -7.27 6.07
C SER A 259 1.11 -6.30 5.40
N VAL A 260 0.57 -5.34 4.66
CA VAL A 260 1.28 -4.18 4.12
C VAL A 260 0.59 -2.90 4.57
N ASN A 261 1.34 -1.80 4.59
CA ASN A 261 0.89 -0.49 5.04
C ASN A 261 -0.18 0.08 4.09
N PRO A 262 -1.44 0.21 4.52
CA PRO A 262 -2.51 0.75 3.68
C PRO A 262 -2.43 2.27 3.52
N TYR A 263 -1.62 2.96 4.32
CA TYR A 263 -1.58 4.43 4.36
C TYR A 263 -1.41 5.05 2.97
N TRP A 264 -0.46 4.57 2.17
CA TRP A 264 -0.21 5.13 0.83
C TRP A 264 -1.35 4.87 -0.14
N VAL A 265 -2.03 3.73 -0.01
CA VAL A 265 -3.26 3.44 -0.76
C VAL A 265 -4.36 4.41 -0.33
N MET A 266 -4.50 4.69 0.97
CA MET A 266 -5.48 5.65 1.48
C MET A 266 -5.21 7.05 0.94
N ARG A 267 -3.95 7.52 0.97
CA ARG A 267 -3.55 8.82 0.39
C ARG A 267 -3.88 8.92 -1.09
N TYR A 268 -3.63 7.86 -1.87
CA TYR A 268 -3.99 7.82 -3.29
C TYR A 268 -5.52 7.91 -3.49
N LEU A 269 -6.28 7.18 -2.67
CA LEU A 269 -7.73 7.12 -2.77
C LEU A 269 -8.44 8.37 -2.24
N GLU A 270 -7.77 9.30 -1.53
CA GLU A 270 -8.41 10.54 -1.03
C GLU A 270 -9.10 11.34 -2.14
N GLN A 271 -8.58 11.27 -3.37
CA GLN A 271 -9.15 11.93 -4.55
C GLN A 271 -10.26 11.12 -5.25
N HIS A 272 -10.54 9.91 -4.76
CA HIS A 272 -11.44 8.93 -5.36
C HIS A 272 -12.57 8.56 -4.40
N LYS A 273 -13.25 9.56 -3.84
CA LYS A 273 -14.41 9.37 -2.96
C LYS A 273 -15.70 9.32 -3.76
N LEU A 274 -16.54 8.32 -3.46
CA LEU A 274 -17.94 8.38 -3.85
C LEU A 274 -18.67 9.46 -3.05
N LYS A 275 -19.80 9.93 -3.57
CA LYS A 275 -20.70 10.83 -2.85
C LYS A 275 -21.98 10.08 -2.50
N CYS A 276 -22.44 10.18 -1.27
CA CYS A 276 -23.72 9.60 -0.86
C CYS A 276 -24.42 10.47 0.19
N ALA A 277 -25.74 10.41 0.23
CA ALA A 277 -26.51 11.02 1.30
C ALA A 277 -26.42 10.14 2.54
N TYR A 278 -26.00 10.73 3.66
CA TYR A 278 -26.06 10.07 4.96
C TYR A 278 -27.44 10.37 5.55
N SER A 279 -28.07 9.37 6.14
CA SER A 279 -29.30 9.52 6.91
C SER A 279 -29.02 9.18 8.37
N ASP A 280 -29.57 9.98 9.28
CA ASP A 280 -29.56 9.71 10.73
C ASP A 280 -30.40 8.48 11.09
#